data_AF-A0A7V7MUT3-F1
#
_entry.id   AF-A0A7V7MUT3-F1
#
_cell.length_a   1.000
_cell.length_b   1.000
_cell.length_c   1.000
_cell.angle_alpha   90.00
_cell.angle_beta   90.00
_cell.angle_gamma   90.00
#
_symmetry.space_group_name_H-M   'P 1'
#
loop_
_entity.id
_entity.type
_entity.pdbx_description
1 polymer ?
#
loop_
_entity_poly.entity_id
_entity_poly.type
_entity_poly.pdbx_seq_one_letter_code
_entity_poly.pdbx_strand_id
1 'polypeptide(L)'
;MPSVNRVAVIDDKLCTRCPVCIRDCPTEAIWREIIDKKHFIRIDNDKCLDCTICFTRCPEHAIGMEPRSEPLSFGIDWTKADSAEVKRICLAAHMHEEQVICFCRQTQAREVAAAILLGHTTPESLSLATGIRTGCGVLCVTAVLRLLKAAGIEVGKAPGWQWYGSYITIWDIPPEVRQKYPEYFVEDDYQLALQLYPNEV
;
A
#
# COMPACT_ATOMS: atom_id res chain seq x y z
N MET A 1 -13.95 12.85 3.70
CA MET A 1 -12.62 12.23 3.62
C MET A 1 -12.21 11.78 5.02
N PRO A 2 -11.66 10.57 5.18
CA PRO A 2 -11.14 10.10 6.46
C PRO A 2 -9.98 10.99 6.96
N SER A 3 -9.71 10.96 8.26
CA SER A 3 -8.64 11.74 8.87
C SER A 3 -7.94 10.99 10.00
N VAL A 4 -6.74 11.47 10.36
CA VAL A 4 -5.96 11.00 11.51
C VAL A 4 -5.68 12.13 12.48
N ASN A 5 -5.62 11.78 13.77
CA ASN A 5 -5.55 12.76 14.86
C ASN A 5 -4.24 12.72 15.64
N ARG A 6 -3.33 11.81 15.32
CA ARG A 6 -2.01 11.72 15.95
C ARG A 6 -0.89 11.77 14.93
N VAL A 7 0.30 12.08 15.42
CA VAL A 7 1.54 12.16 14.64
C VAL A 7 2.66 11.49 15.40
N ALA A 8 3.57 10.87 14.67
CA ALA A 8 4.76 10.27 15.28
C ALA A 8 5.74 11.37 15.71
N VAL A 9 6.34 11.20 16.88
CA VAL A 9 7.37 12.07 17.43
C VAL A 9 8.59 11.24 17.83
N ILE A 10 9.76 11.86 17.93
CA ILE A 10 11.03 11.18 18.24
C ILE A 10 11.58 11.73 19.56
N ASP A 11 11.88 10.83 20.49
CA ASP A 11 12.72 11.14 21.65
C ASP A 11 14.19 11.05 21.24
N ASP A 12 14.82 12.21 21.02
CA ASP A 12 16.22 12.33 20.64
C ASP A 12 17.20 11.79 21.69
N LYS A 13 16.79 11.61 22.95
CA LYS A 13 17.63 11.01 24.00
C LYS A 13 17.75 9.50 23.85
N LEU A 14 16.70 8.85 23.33
CA LEU A 14 16.66 7.40 23.09
C LEU A 14 17.08 7.05 21.66
N CYS A 15 16.90 7.96 20.70
CA CYS A 15 17.13 7.68 19.29
C CYS A 15 18.61 7.42 18.95
N THR A 16 18.92 6.19 18.53
CA THR A 16 20.26 5.80 18.04
C THR A 16 20.52 6.15 16.57
N ARG A 17 19.54 6.77 15.88
CA ARG A 17 19.59 7.14 14.45
C ARG A 17 19.71 5.94 13.49
N CYS A 18 19.28 4.75 13.93
CA CYS A 18 19.13 3.59 13.04
C CYS A 18 18.07 3.87 11.95
N PRO A 19 18.13 3.19 10.78
CA PRO A 19 17.24 3.50 9.66
C PRO A 19 15.90 2.73 9.68
N VAL A 20 15.55 2.02 10.76
CA VAL A 20 14.39 1.11 10.80
C VAL A 20 13.09 1.86 10.45
N CYS A 21 12.79 2.95 11.16
CA CYS A 21 11.59 3.74 10.93
C CYS A 21 11.52 4.36 9.52
N ILE A 22 12.65 4.74 8.94
CA ILE A 22 12.74 5.23 7.55
C ILE A 22 12.36 4.11 6.58
N ARG A 23 12.93 2.92 6.77
CA ARG A 23 12.71 1.77 5.88
C ARG A 23 11.31 1.19 5.98
N ASP A 24 10.61 1.41 7.09
CA ASP A 24 9.27 0.84 7.32
C ASP A 24 8.13 1.82 7.04
N CYS A 25 8.41 3.12 6.87
CA CYS A 25 7.36 4.12 6.71
C CYS A 25 6.67 3.99 5.34
N PRO A 26 5.36 3.63 5.28
CA PRO A 26 4.66 3.39 4.02
C PRO A 26 4.35 4.67 3.24
N THR A 27 4.50 5.85 3.83
CA THR A 27 4.23 7.16 3.20
C THR A 27 5.49 7.99 3.01
N GLU A 28 6.66 7.41 3.30
CA GLU A 28 7.96 8.11 3.28
C GLU A 28 7.96 9.41 4.10
N ALA A 29 7.17 9.44 5.17
CA ALA A 29 7.10 10.57 6.09
C ALA A 29 8.36 10.71 6.95
N ILE A 30 9.26 9.73 6.97
CA ILE A 30 10.43 9.73 7.85
C ILE A 30 11.69 9.70 7.00
N TRP A 31 12.61 10.64 7.20
CA TRP A 31 13.87 10.71 6.46
C TRP A 31 15.08 10.98 7.37
N ARG A 32 16.27 10.80 6.80
CA ARG A 32 17.54 11.12 7.44
C ARG A 32 18.01 12.49 6.98
N GLU A 33 18.17 13.41 7.93
CA GLU A 33 18.78 14.72 7.71
C GLU A 33 20.24 14.70 8.17
N ILE A 34 21.12 15.43 7.47
CA ILE A 34 22.54 15.56 7.82
C ILE A 34 22.86 17.03 8.05
N ILE A 35 23.23 17.39 9.27
CA ILE A 35 23.65 18.74 9.65
C ILE A 35 25.02 18.62 10.31
N ASP A 36 26.02 19.37 9.84
CA ASP A 36 27.39 19.36 10.37
C ASP A 36 27.99 17.96 10.56
N LYS A 37 27.81 17.09 9.56
CA LYS A 37 28.23 15.68 9.55
C LYS A 37 27.55 14.80 10.62
N LYS A 38 26.51 15.29 11.31
CA LYS A 38 25.69 14.53 12.26
C LYS A 38 24.39 14.11 11.60
N HIS A 39 23.96 12.89 11.90
CA HIS A 39 22.71 12.33 11.41
C HIS A 39 21.55 12.61 12.37
N PHE A 40 20.43 13.02 11.81
CA PHE A 40 19.17 13.20 12.50
C PHE A 40 18.07 12.45 11.76
N ILE A 41 17.09 11.95 12.52
CA ILE A 41 15.87 11.41 11.95
C ILE A 41 14.80 12.50 12.06
N ARG A 42 14.07 12.73 10.97
CA ARG A 42 13.01 13.73 10.88
C ARG A 42 11.72 13.11 10.43
N ILE A 43 10.61 13.72 10.83
CA ILE A 43 9.25 13.30 10.49
C ILE A 43 8.54 14.45 9.80
N ASP A 44 7.91 14.15 8.68
CA ASP A 44 7.07 15.04 7.89
C ASP A 44 5.66 14.85 8.44
N ASN A 45 5.23 15.83 9.23
CA ASN A 45 3.94 15.78 9.89
C ASN A 45 2.78 15.76 8.87
N ASP A 46 2.98 16.26 7.66
CA ASP A 46 1.94 16.32 6.63
C ASP A 46 1.81 14.99 5.86
N LYS A 47 2.78 14.09 6.02
CA LYS A 47 2.75 12.73 5.44
C LYS A 47 2.50 11.62 6.45
N CYS A 48 2.54 11.92 7.75
CA CYS A 48 2.40 10.91 8.80
C CYS A 48 0.93 10.50 9.01
N LEU A 49 0.51 9.37 8.45
CA LEU A 49 -0.88 8.90 8.54
C LEU A 49 -1.18 8.06 9.80
N ASP A 50 -0.56 8.32 10.97
CA ASP A 50 -0.87 7.64 12.25
C ASP A 50 -0.97 6.09 12.16
N CYS A 51 -0.07 5.46 11.41
CA CYS A 51 -0.11 4.00 11.18
C CYS A 51 0.58 3.18 12.29
N THR A 52 1.28 3.84 13.20
CA THR A 52 2.04 3.25 14.33
C THR A 52 3.10 2.18 13.97
N ILE A 53 3.40 1.96 12.69
CA ILE A 53 4.44 1.00 12.26
C ILE A 53 5.81 1.40 12.81
N CYS A 54 6.20 2.68 12.69
CA CYS A 54 7.49 3.14 13.22
C CYS A 54 7.56 3.04 14.76
N PHE A 55 6.46 3.34 15.45
CA PHE A 55 6.32 3.19 16.90
C PHE A 55 6.57 1.74 17.35
N THR A 56 5.93 0.79 16.68
CA THR A 56 6.02 -0.64 17.03
C THR A 56 7.35 -1.29 16.63
N ARG A 57 8.02 -0.78 15.59
CA ARG A 57 9.28 -1.36 15.07
C ARG A 57 10.54 -0.71 15.62
N CYS A 58 10.46 0.41 16.34
CA CYS A 58 11.64 1.07 16.90
C CYS A 58 12.28 0.18 17.99
N PRO A 59 13.53 -0.29 17.81
CA PRO A 59 14.17 -1.17 18.80
C PRO A 59 14.52 -0.45 20.11
N GLU A 60 14.67 0.87 20.06
CA GLU A 60 14.99 1.71 21.23
C GLU A 60 13.76 2.28 21.92
N HIS A 61 12.56 1.98 21.40
CA HIS A 61 11.31 2.60 21.84
C HIS A 61 11.36 4.15 21.84
N ALA A 62 12.15 4.73 20.94
CA ALA A 62 12.38 6.18 20.83
C ALA A 62 11.30 6.94 20.06
N ILE A 63 10.22 6.26 19.63
CA ILE A 63 9.12 6.87 18.88
C ILE A 63 7.90 6.92 19.79
N GLY A 64 7.22 8.06 19.82
CA GLY A 64 5.93 8.27 20.47
C GLY A 64 4.85 8.63 19.44
N MET A 65 3.58 8.62 19.87
CA MET A 65 2.46 9.12 19.09
C MET A 65 1.75 10.21 19.88
N GLU A 66 1.76 11.44 19.37
CA GLU A 66 1.18 12.61 20.03
C GLU A 66 -0.06 13.11 19.30
N PRO A 67 -1.04 13.73 19.99
CA PRO A 67 -2.16 14.39 19.35
C PRO A 67 -1.69 15.51 18.41
N ARG A 68 -2.34 15.63 17.25
CA ARG A 68 -2.17 16.76 16.34
C ARG A 68 -2.96 17.96 16.86
N SER A 69 -2.49 19.17 16.54
CA SER A 69 -3.29 20.39 16.68
C SER A 69 -4.51 20.38 15.76
N GLU A 70 -4.36 19.85 14.54
CA GLU A 70 -5.43 19.71 13.55
C GLU A 70 -5.42 18.30 12.92
N PRO A 71 -6.60 17.69 12.68
CA PRO A 71 -6.68 16.40 11.99
C PRO A 71 -6.12 16.48 10.57
N LEU A 72 -5.30 15.50 10.19
CA LEU A 72 -4.80 15.36 8.81
C LEU A 72 -5.78 14.49 8.02
N SER A 73 -6.40 15.08 7.00
CA SER A 73 -7.31 14.37 6.10
C SER A 73 -6.54 13.68 4.97
N PHE A 74 -7.03 12.53 4.51
CA PHE A 74 -6.49 11.79 3.38
C PHE A 74 -7.63 11.14 2.58
N GLY A 75 -7.30 10.53 1.46
CA GLY A 75 -8.27 9.98 0.52
C GLY A 75 -8.39 10.85 -0.71
N ILE A 76 -8.82 10.23 -1.80
CA ILE A 76 -9.04 10.90 -3.08
C ILE A 76 -10.52 10.93 -3.42
N ASP A 77 -10.90 11.87 -4.27
CA ASP A 77 -12.18 11.81 -4.96
C ASP A 77 -12.02 10.92 -6.19
N TRP A 78 -12.33 9.63 -6.04
CA TRP A 78 -12.21 8.64 -7.10
C TRP A 78 -13.14 8.90 -8.29
N THR A 79 -14.18 9.72 -8.12
CA THR A 79 -15.11 10.08 -9.20
C THR A 79 -14.49 11.00 -10.25
N LYS A 80 -13.31 11.56 -9.96
CA LYS A 80 -12.54 12.39 -10.91
C LYS A 80 -11.73 11.59 -11.92
N ALA A 81 -11.58 10.27 -11.72
CA ALA A 81 -10.94 9.39 -12.69
C ALA A 81 -11.96 8.85 -13.69
N ASP A 82 -11.49 8.44 -14.88
CA ASP A 82 -12.33 7.76 -15.86
C ASP A 82 -12.82 6.42 -15.30
N SER A 83 -14.15 6.28 -15.16
CA SER A 83 -14.75 5.11 -14.52
C SER A 83 -14.60 3.83 -15.35
N ALA A 84 -14.54 3.91 -16.68
CA ALA A 84 -14.30 2.75 -17.54
C ALA A 84 -12.87 2.25 -17.35
N GLU A 85 -11.92 3.17 -17.22
CA GLU A 85 -10.52 2.82 -17.01
C GLU A 85 -10.25 2.31 -15.58
N VAL A 86 -10.92 2.87 -14.57
CA VAL A 86 -10.91 2.32 -13.20
C VAL A 86 -11.37 0.87 -13.21
N LYS A 87 -12.50 0.59 -13.85
CA LYS A 87 -13.05 -0.77 -13.98
C LYS A 87 -12.09 -1.70 -14.71
N ARG A 88 -11.49 -1.24 -15.83
CA ARG A 88 -10.50 -2.00 -16.60
C ARG A 88 -9.32 -2.42 -15.72
N ILE A 89 -8.73 -1.48 -14.97
CA ILE A 89 -7.60 -1.74 -14.06
C ILE A 89 -8.00 -2.74 -12.97
N CYS A 90 -9.16 -2.56 -12.33
CA CYS A 90 -9.61 -3.46 -11.27
C CYS A 90 -9.83 -4.90 -11.79
N LEU A 91 -10.51 -5.06 -12.94
CA LEU A 91 -10.75 -6.37 -13.54
C LEU A 91 -9.44 -7.04 -13.96
N ALA A 92 -8.52 -6.32 -14.61
CA ALA A 92 -7.20 -6.83 -14.98
C ALA A 92 -6.31 -7.17 -13.76
N ALA A 93 -6.57 -6.57 -12.59
CA ALA A 93 -5.96 -6.94 -11.31
C ALA A 93 -6.69 -8.09 -10.59
N HIS A 94 -7.76 -8.62 -11.18
CA HIS A 94 -8.66 -9.62 -10.64
C HIS A 94 -9.35 -9.20 -9.33
N MET A 95 -9.91 -7.99 -9.32
CA MET A 95 -10.61 -7.41 -8.17
C MET A 95 -11.92 -6.75 -8.60
N HIS A 96 -12.96 -6.92 -7.79
CA HIS A 96 -14.16 -6.10 -7.92
C HIS A 96 -13.86 -4.66 -7.49
N GLU A 97 -14.43 -3.67 -8.17
CA GLU A 97 -14.18 -2.23 -7.92
C GLU A 97 -14.40 -1.84 -6.46
N GLU A 98 -15.47 -2.35 -5.85
CA GLU A 98 -15.84 -2.07 -4.45
C GLU A 98 -15.19 -3.01 -3.43
N GLN A 99 -14.35 -3.94 -3.88
CA GLN A 99 -13.65 -4.85 -2.97
C GLN A 99 -12.76 -4.06 -2.01
N VAL A 100 -12.97 -4.24 -0.70
CA VAL A 100 -12.09 -3.67 0.32
C VAL A 100 -10.75 -4.42 0.28
N ILE A 101 -9.70 -3.71 -0.13
CA ILE A 101 -8.33 -4.24 -0.22
C ILE A 101 -7.46 -3.81 0.97
N CYS A 102 -7.90 -2.81 1.74
CA CYS A 102 -7.27 -2.43 3.01
C CYS A 102 -8.30 -2.33 4.13
N PHE A 103 -8.47 -3.38 4.92
CA PHE A 103 -9.45 -3.42 6.00
C PHE A 103 -9.22 -2.37 7.09
N CYS A 104 -7.96 -2.03 7.39
CA CYS A 104 -7.64 -1.03 8.42
C CYS A 104 -8.13 0.38 8.07
N ARG A 105 -8.20 0.70 6.78
CA ARG A 105 -8.62 2.01 6.26
C ARG A 105 -9.92 1.96 5.46
N GLN A 106 -10.47 0.76 5.30
CA GLN A 106 -11.61 0.45 4.43
C GLN A 106 -11.42 0.89 2.97
N THR A 107 -10.16 0.99 2.50
CA THR A 107 -9.83 1.39 1.13
C THR A 107 -10.24 0.31 0.15
N GLN A 108 -10.95 0.70 -0.90
CA GLN A 108 -11.45 -0.15 -1.98
C GLN A 108 -10.51 -0.17 -3.19
N ALA A 109 -10.64 -1.20 -4.03
CA ALA A 109 -9.84 -1.33 -5.24
C ALA A 109 -10.00 -0.12 -6.18
N ARG A 110 -11.23 0.39 -6.36
CA ARG A 110 -11.52 1.56 -7.20
C ARG A 110 -10.80 2.82 -6.75
N GLU A 111 -10.62 3.02 -5.45
CA GLU A 111 -9.95 4.21 -4.92
C GLU A 111 -8.46 4.18 -5.25
N VAL A 112 -7.85 2.99 -5.20
CA VAL A 112 -6.44 2.82 -5.58
C VAL A 112 -6.27 2.90 -7.10
N ALA A 113 -7.14 2.26 -7.88
CA ALA A 113 -7.12 2.36 -9.34
C ALA A 113 -7.32 3.82 -9.83
N ALA A 114 -8.27 4.54 -9.25
CA ALA A 114 -8.47 5.97 -9.53
C ALA A 114 -7.24 6.80 -9.12
N ALA A 115 -6.61 6.52 -7.98
CA ALA A 115 -5.39 7.22 -7.57
C ALA A 115 -4.23 7.00 -8.55
N ILE A 116 -4.10 5.80 -9.12
CA ILE A 116 -3.13 5.51 -10.17
C ILE A 116 -3.37 6.41 -11.39
N LEU A 117 -4.61 6.51 -11.86
CA LEU A 117 -5.00 7.36 -12.99
C LEU A 117 -4.82 8.86 -12.70
N LEU A 118 -4.91 9.25 -11.43
CA LEU A 118 -4.62 10.62 -10.96
C LEU A 118 -3.13 10.90 -10.73
N GLY A 119 -2.23 9.96 -11.11
CA GLY A 119 -0.78 10.18 -11.15
C GLY A 119 0.00 9.57 -9.98
N HIS A 120 -0.64 8.80 -9.09
CA HIS A 120 0.05 8.10 -8.00
C HIS A 120 0.58 6.74 -8.47
N THR A 121 1.84 6.71 -8.90
CA THR A 121 2.43 5.56 -9.60
C THR A 121 3.34 4.68 -8.74
N THR A 122 3.48 4.99 -7.45
CA THR A 122 4.27 4.19 -6.50
C THR A 122 3.41 3.73 -5.32
N PRO A 123 3.71 2.56 -4.72
CA PRO A 123 2.99 2.12 -3.53
C PRO A 123 2.96 3.16 -2.40
N GLU A 124 4.05 3.90 -2.20
CA GLU A 124 4.18 4.93 -1.17
C GLU A 124 3.32 6.16 -1.48
N SER A 125 3.30 6.61 -2.74
CA SER A 125 2.40 7.71 -3.17
C SER A 125 0.92 7.32 -3.05
N LEU A 126 0.58 6.06 -3.36
CA LEU A 126 -0.78 5.53 -3.19
C LEU A 126 -1.16 5.44 -1.71
N SER A 127 -0.23 5.04 -0.86
CA SER A 127 -0.41 5.04 0.60
C SER A 127 -0.70 6.43 1.14
N LEU A 128 0.02 7.46 0.67
CA LEU A 128 -0.21 8.84 1.06
C LEU A 128 -1.56 9.36 0.54
N ALA A 129 -1.92 9.05 -0.70
CA ALA A 129 -3.14 9.55 -1.34
C ALA A 129 -4.41 8.90 -0.79
N THR A 130 -4.42 7.58 -0.62
CA THR A 130 -5.62 6.79 -0.31
C THR A 130 -5.66 6.29 1.14
N GLY A 131 -4.55 6.40 1.86
CA GLY A 131 -4.37 5.79 3.17
C GLY A 131 -4.05 4.29 3.14
N ILE A 132 -4.09 3.61 1.99
CA ILE A 132 -3.77 2.17 1.92
C ILE A 132 -2.41 1.87 2.57
N ARG A 133 -2.27 0.71 3.22
CA ARG A 133 -1.08 0.29 4.00
C ARG A 133 -0.79 1.08 5.27
N THR A 134 -1.54 2.14 5.60
CA THR A 134 -1.28 2.96 6.81
C THR A 134 -2.03 2.44 8.04
N GLY A 135 -1.99 1.13 8.27
CA GLY A 135 -2.62 0.46 9.40
C GLY A 135 -1.78 -0.73 9.87
N CYS A 136 -2.25 -1.97 9.66
CA CYS A 136 -1.52 -3.18 10.02
C CYS A 136 -0.21 -3.40 9.25
N GLY A 137 0.00 -2.72 8.11
CA GLY A 137 1.20 -2.86 7.28
C GLY A 137 1.32 -4.22 6.57
N VAL A 138 0.25 -5.02 6.52
CA VAL A 138 0.25 -6.38 5.95
C VAL A 138 -0.94 -6.59 5.01
N LEU A 139 -0.86 -7.60 4.14
CA LEU A 139 -1.84 -8.07 3.15
C LEU A 139 -2.10 -7.13 1.96
N CYS A 140 -2.45 -5.87 2.23
CA CYS A 140 -2.93 -4.94 1.22
C CYS A 140 -1.91 -4.55 0.15
N VAL A 141 -0.60 -4.74 0.39
CA VAL A 141 0.40 -4.38 -0.62
C VAL A 141 0.33 -5.25 -1.87
N THR A 142 0.01 -6.54 -1.74
CA THR A 142 -0.16 -7.39 -2.94
C THR A 142 -1.25 -6.85 -3.86
N ALA A 143 -2.33 -6.30 -3.30
CA ALA A 143 -3.38 -5.68 -4.11
C ALA A 143 -2.89 -4.42 -4.83
N VAL A 144 -2.13 -3.57 -4.13
CA VAL A 144 -1.49 -2.38 -4.72
C VAL A 144 -0.58 -2.75 -5.89
N LEU A 145 0.27 -3.77 -5.73
CA LEU A 145 1.20 -4.21 -6.77
C LEU A 145 0.46 -4.76 -8.00
N ARG A 146 -0.65 -5.49 -7.78
CA ARG A 146 -1.49 -6.01 -8.88
C ARG A 146 -2.18 -4.89 -9.64
N LEU A 147 -2.73 -3.90 -8.94
CA LEU A 147 -3.37 -2.73 -9.56
C LEU A 147 -2.36 -1.88 -10.36
N LEU A 148 -1.16 -1.66 -9.82
CA LEU A 148 -0.08 -0.99 -10.56
C LEU A 148 0.31 -1.76 -11.82
N LYS A 149 0.51 -3.08 -11.71
CA LYS A 149 0.81 -3.95 -12.86
C LYS A 149 -0.31 -3.91 -13.91
N ALA A 150 -1.57 -3.97 -13.49
CA ALA A 150 -2.75 -3.89 -14.37
C ALA A 150 -2.92 -2.53 -15.06
N ALA A 151 -2.39 -1.47 -14.44
CA ALA A 151 -2.27 -0.14 -15.02
C ALA A 151 -1.02 0.02 -15.94
N GLY A 152 -0.26 -1.06 -16.19
CA GLY A 152 0.95 -1.03 -17.00
C GLY A 152 2.17 -0.43 -16.29
N ILE A 153 2.13 -0.28 -14.97
CA ILE A 153 3.21 0.28 -14.17
C ILE A 153 4.03 -0.86 -13.58
N GLU A 154 5.27 -0.98 -14.05
CA GLU A 154 6.24 -1.92 -13.48
C GLU A 154 6.92 -1.25 -12.27
N VAL A 155 6.66 -1.82 -11.09
CA VAL A 155 7.31 -1.40 -9.84
C VAL A 155 8.57 -2.21 -9.62
N GLY A 156 9.68 -1.50 -9.38
CA GLY A 156 10.97 -2.11 -9.07
C GLY A 156 11.04 -2.68 -7.65
N LYS A 157 12.13 -2.40 -6.94
CA LYS A 157 12.28 -2.82 -5.54
C LYS A 157 11.73 -1.76 -4.59
N ALA A 158 11.31 -2.21 -3.41
CA ALA A 158 10.93 -1.31 -2.32
C ALA A 158 12.09 -0.35 -1.97
N PRO A 159 11.79 0.92 -1.65
CA PRO A 159 12.81 1.87 -1.17
C PRO A 159 13.44 1.44 0.17
N GLY A 160 12.74 0.59 0.93
CA GLY A 160 13.18 -0.02 2.18
C GLY A 160 12.53 -1.39 2.40
N TRP A 161 11.83 -1.53 3.52
CA TRP A 161 11.16 -2.76 3.98
C TRP A 161 9.64 -2.59 4.03
N GLN A 162 9.12 -1.60 3.31
CA GLN A 162 7.71 -1.22 3.39
C GLN A 162 6.78 -2.25 2.73
N TRP A 163 7.31 -3.15 1.89
CA TRP A 163 6.51 -4.16 1.21
C TRP A 163 7.25 -5.45 0.87
N TYR A 164 6.45 -6.51 0.71
CA TYR A 164 6.85 -7.84 0.25
C TYR A 164 6.21 -8.10 -1.13
N GLY A 165 6.63 -9.18 -1.81
CA GLY A 165 6.14 -9.52 -3.14
C GLY A 165 4.65 -9.87 -3.20
N SER A 166 4.15 -10.15 -4.41
CA SER A 166 2.79 -10.67 -4.59
C SER A 166 2.72 -12.15 -4.20
N TYR A 167 1.68 -12.53 -3.47
CA TYR A 167 1.33 -13.95 -3.34
C TYR A 167 0.74 -14.49 -4.65
N ILE A 168 0.91 -15.80 -4.85
CA ILE A 168 0.35 -16.55 -5.97
C ILE A 168 -1.16 -16.65 -5.79
N THR A 169 -1.89 -16.46 -6.88
CA THR A 169 -3.32 -16.75 -7.01
C THR A 169 -3.57 -17.74 -8.13
N ILE A 170 -4.82 -18.16 -8.29
CA ILE A 170 -5.21 -19.13 -9.34
C ILE A 170 -4.78 -18.68 -10.74
N TRP A 171 -4.77 -17.37 -11.02
CA TRP A 171 -4.33 -16.81 -12.29
C TRP A 171 -2.80 -16.85 -12.51
N ASP A 172 -2.03 -17.06 -11.44
CA ASP A 172 -0.57 -17.14 -11.49
C ASP A 172 -0.06 -18.60 -11.61
N ILE A 173 -0.95 -19.59 -11.49
CA ILE A 173 -0.57 -21.02 -11.56
C ILE A 173 -0.40 -21.41 -13.04
N PRO A 174 0.76 -21.95 -13.47
CA PRO A 174 0.98 -22.36 -14.85
C PRO A 174 0.00 -23.46 -15.33
N PRO A 175 -0.42 -23.48 -16.60
CA PRO A 175 -1.35 -24.48 -17.12
C PRO A 175 -0.92 -25.93 -16.86
N GLU A 176 0.38 -26.22 -16.99
CA GLU A 176 0.94 -27.54 -16.72
C GLU A 176 0.80 -27.98 -15.26
N VAL A 177 0.76 -27.02 -14.32
CA VAL A 177 0.55 -27.29 -12.89
C VAL A 177 -0.94 -27.46 -12.61
N ARG A 178 -1.81 -26.63 -13.20
CA ARG A 178 -3.27 -26.72 -13.03
C ARG A 178 -3.84 -28.05 -13.52
N GLN A 179 -3.26 -28.62 -14.57
CA GLN A 179 -3.69 -29.89 -15.18
C GLN A 179 -3.01 -31.13 -14.58
N LYS A 180 -2.00 -30.96 -13.72
CA LYS A 180 -1.18 -32.06 -13.19
C LYS A 180 -1.93 -32.96 -12.21
N TYR A 181 -2.84 -32.39 -11.43
CA TYR A 181 -3.53 -33.06 -10.33
C TYR A 181 -5.06 -32.98 -10.52
N PRO A 182 -5.65 -33.90 -11.30
CA PRO A 182 -7.06 -33.83 -11.68
C PRO A 182 -8.01 -33.91 -10.49
N GLU A 183 -7.58 -34.43 -9.34
CA GLU A 183 -8.37 -34.51 -8.11
C GLU A 183 -8.66 -33.15 -7.45
N TYR A 184 -7.93 -32.08 -7.82
CA TYR A 184 -8.08 -30.74 -7.22
C TYR A 184 -8.87 -29.75 -8.09
N PHE A 185 -9.29 -30.13 -9.31
CA PHE A 185 -10.15 -29.32 -10.19
C PHE A 185 -9.67 -27.86 -10.43
N VAL A 186 -8.36 -27.60 -10.31
CA VAL A 186 -7.79 -26.24 -10.37
C VAL A 186 -8.03 -25.56 -11.71
N GLU A 187 -8.05 -26.34 -12.81
CA GLU A 187 -8.37 -25.79 -14.13
C GLU A 187 -9.84 -25.36 -14.22
N ASP A 188 -10.78 -26.13 -13.65
CA ASP A 188 -12.20 -25.77 -13.65
C ASP A 188 -12.44 -24.50 -12.82
N ASP A 189 -11.82 -24.42 -11.63
CA ASP A 189 -11.84 -23.22 -10.79
C ASP A 189 -11.25 -22.00 -11.52
N TYR A 190 -10.18 -22.20 -12.29
CA TYR A 190 -9.56 -21.13 -13.09
C TYR A 190 -10.52 -20.64 -14.19
N GLN A 191 -11.16 -21.55 -14.92
CA GLN A 191 -12.15 -21.19 -15.94
C GLN A 191 -13.35 -20.45 -15.33
N LEU A 192 -13.82 -20.86 -14.15
CA LEU A 192 -14.88 -20.14 -13.43
C LEU A 192 -14.41 -18.74 -13.00
N ALA A 193 -13.18 -18.61 -12.51
CA ALA A 193 -12.60 -17.33 -12.13
C ALA A 193 -12.52 -16.35 -13.32
N LEU A 194 -12.22 -16.85 -14.54
CA LEU A 194 -12.20 -16.02 -15.76
C LEU A 194 -13.58 -15.50 -16.18
N GLN A 195 -14.67 -16.18 -15.80
CA GLN A 195 -16.03 -15.67 -16.06
C GLN A 195 -16.33 -14.41 -15.24
N LEU A 196 -15.72 -14.29 -14.06
CA LEU A 196 -15.87 -13.14 -13.17
C LEU A 196 -14.84 -12.04 -13.49
N TYR A 197 -13.62 -12.45 -13.83
CA TYR A 197 -12.48 -11.57 -14.10
C TYR A 197 -11.80 -11.96 -15.42
N PRO A 198 -12.33 -11.52 -16.56
CA PRO A 198 -11.79 -11.86 -17.87
C PRO A 198 -10.42 -11.20 -18.09
N ASN A 199 -9.52 -11.91 -18.78
CA ASN A 199 -8.18 -11.42 -19.11
C ASN A 199 -8.19 -10.27 -20.15
N GLU A 200 -9.31 -10.09 -20.86
CA GLU A 200 -9.52 -9.05 -21.86
C GLU A 200 -10.69 -8.17 -21.38
N VAL A 201 -10.43 -6.86 -21.28
CA VAL A 201 -11.42 -5.81 -20.98
C VAL A 201 -11.39 -4.79 -22.10
#